data_AF-A0A3Q0IX89-F1
#
_entry.id   AF-A0A3Q0IX89-F1
#
_cell.length_a   1.000
_cell.length_b   1.000
_cell.length_c   1.000
_cell.angle_alpha   90.00
_cell.angle_beta   90.00
_cell.angle_gamma   90.00
#
_symmetry.space_group_name_H-M   'P 1'
#
loop_
_entity.id
_entity.type
_entity.pdbx_description
1 polymer ?
#
loop_
_entity_poly.entity_id
_entity_poly.type
_entity_poly.pdbx_seq_one_letter_code
_entity_poly.pdbx_strand_id
1 'polypeptide(L)'
;MEGLSKTEKALETKVKQSQELLDNARVEAETQTRAYLSRLFPQVAPKSSKDVSHKAWLEKFEAALAGWIEEKSNHSANNGSVDGEASPAVLSELEKQNTALQAMVTNYKSIITDTEGMLNKLQARVETEETRWNAQIESLTLERDQLEEQVRKLASNVSNTTSSYDSKDLAEEVKILTSSLEEEKAKTAEATKEIQKLKSQLKIGFDSLQAEQKSVELLEAQVAQLKKTHNEDSISIDSNGLNNNESNNTSTTSKKKKVSGWLRKKLKGSSGGETSEDNSITE
;
A
#
# COMPACT_ATOMS: atom_id res chain seq x y z
N MET A 1 -45.90 4.13 57.24
CA MET A 1 -45.19 4.98 58.21
C MET A 1 -43.68 4.73 58.26
N GLU A 2 -43.16 3.55 57.91
CA GLU A 2 -41.71 3.27 57.98
C GLU A 2 -40.83 3.98 56.94
N GLY A 3 -41.35 4.24 55.72
CA GLY A 3 -40.60 4.92 54.67
C GLY A 3 -40.21 6.35 55.04
N LEU A 4 -41.12 7.09 55.69
CA LEU A 4 -40.90 8.47 56.15
C LEU A 4 -39.86 8.53 57.29
N SER A 5 -39.89 7.57 58.22
CA SER A 5 -38.91 7.49 59.31
C SER A 5 -37.49 7.18 58.80
N LYS A 6 -37.36 6.36 57.75
CA LYS A 6 -36.06 6.08 57.11
C LYS A 6 -35.50 7.33 56.42
N THR A 7 -36.35 8.11 55.73
CA THR A 7 -35.91 9.35 55.07
C THR A 7 -35.58 10.45 56.08
N GLU A 8 -36.29 10.54 57.19
CA GLU A 8 -36.02 11.50 58.27
C GLU A 8 -34.67 11.21 58.96
N LYS A 9 -34.39 9.94 59.30
CA LYS A 9 -33.08 9.53 59.84
C LYS A 9 -31.95 9.78 58.85
N ALA A 10 -32.18 9.55 57.56
CA ALA A 10 -31.18 9.84 56.52
C ALA A 10 -30.90 11.35 56.42
N LEU A 11 -31.94 12.19 56.52
CA LEU A 11 -31.79 13.65 56.53
C LEU A 11 -31.05 14.14 57.78
N GLU A 12 -31.38 13.63 58.96
CA GLU A 12 -30.70 13.97 60.21
C GLU A 12 -29.20 13.60 60.16
N THR A 13 -28.88 12.44 59.58
CA THR A 13 -27.50 12.00 59.38
C THR A 13 -26.77 12.91 58.40
N LYS A 14 -27.41 13.32 57.29
CA LYS A 14 -26.85 14.27 56.32
C LYS A 14 -26.62 15.65 56.93
N VAL A 15 -27.52 16.12 57.80
CA VAL A 15 -27.36 17.40 58.51
C VAL A 15 -26.17 17.34 59.47
N LYS A 16 -26.03 16.26 60.26
CA LYS A 16 -24.87 16.05 61.14
C LYS A 16 -23.56 16.00 60.35
N GLN A 17 -23.51 15.23 59.27
CA GLN A 17 -22.35 15.16 58.38
C GLN A 17 -22.00 16.53 57.78
N SER A 18 -23.01 17.30 57.35
CA SER A 18 -22.78 18.64 56.82
C SER A 18 -22.24 19.60 57.89
N GLN A 19 -22.73 19.50 59.12
CA GLN A 19 -22.27 20.31 60.24
C GLN A 19 -20.81 19.96 60.61
N GLU A 20 -20.48 18.67 60.70
CA GLU A 20 -19.12 18.19 60.95
C GLU A 20 -18.13 18.65 59.87
N LEU A 21 -18.54 18.63 58.60
CA LEU A 21 -17.71 19.14 57.50
C LEU A 21 -17.45 20.64 57.62
N LEU A 22 -18.45 21.43 58.00
CA LEU A 22 -18.30 22.87 58.21
C LEU A 22 -17.38 23.19 59.40
N ASP A 23 -17.53 22.47 60.51
CA ASP A 23 -16.70 22.65 61.69
C ASP A 23 -15.25 22.24 61.43
N ASN A 24 -15.03 21.13 60.71
CA ASN A 24 -13.70 20.70 60.29
C ASN A 24 -13.03 21.71 59.36
N ALA A 25 -13.75 22.19 58.33
CA ALA A 25 -13.23 23.19 57.41
C ALA A 25 -12.88 24.51 58.13
N ARG A 26 -13.66 24.90 59.13
CA ARG A 26 -13.39 26.07 59.96
C ARG A 26 -12.11 25.89 60.78
N VAL A 27 -11.97 24.78 61.50
CA VAL A 27 -10.77 24.50 62.33
C VAL A 27 -9.52 24.42 61.45
N GLU A 28 -9.64 23.83 60.26
CA GLU A 28 -8.55 23.76 59.29
C GLU A 28 -8.13 25.17 58.81
N ALA A 29 -9.08 26.01 58.42
CA ALA A 29 -8.81 27.40 58.00
C ALA A 29 -8.16 28.23 59.14
N GLU A 30 -8.66 28.08 60.36
CA GLU A 30 -8.12 28.74 61.56
C GLU A 30 -6.67 28.28 61.84
N THR A 31 -6.38 26.99 61.64
CA THR A 31 -5.03 26.40 61.83
C THR A 31 -4.05 26.86 60.75
N GLN A 32 -4.48 26.85 59.49
CA GLN A 32 -3.67 27.34 58.36
C GLN A 32 -3.32 28.82 58.52
N THR A 33 -4.28 29.65 58.94
CA THR A 33 -4.06 31.08 59.18
C THR A 33 -3.03 31.31 60.29
N ARG A 34 -3.13 30.56 61.39
CA ARG A 34 -2.14 30.61 62.49
C ARG A 34 -0.74 30.20 62.03
N ALA A 35 -0.65 29.13 61.26
CA ALA A 35 0.62 28.63 60.73
C ALA A 35 1.27 29.64 59.76
N TYR A 36 0.47 30.26 58.89
CA TYR A 36 0.93 31.28 57.96
C TYR A 36 1.49 32.50 58.69
N LEU A 37 0.74 33.08 59.63
CA LEU A 37 1.17 34.25 60.39
C LEU A 37 2.40 33.97 61.26
N SER A 38 2.49 32.78 61.86
CA SER A 38 3.66 32.38 62.65
C SER A 38 4.92 32.22 61.79
N ARG A 39 4.77 31.84 60.52
CA ARG A 39 5.89 31.75 59.56
C ARG A 39 6.37 33.12 59.09
N LEU A 40 5.45 34.06 58.87
CA LEU A 40 5.80 35.43 58.48
C LEU A 40 6.47 36.21 59.61
N PHE A 41 6.00 36.01 60.85
CA PHE A 41 6.50 36.74 62.02
C PHE A 41 6.90 35.79 63.15
N PRO A 42 8.00 35.02 63.01
CA PRO A 42 8.41 34.04 64.01
C PRO A 42 8.72 34.65 65.38
N GLN A 43 9.14 35.92 65.41
CA GLN A 43 9.50 36.63 66.64
C GLN A 43 8.29 37.14 67.44
N VAL A 44 7.12 37.19 66.79
CA VAL A 44 5.87 37.76 67.33
C VAL A 44 4.86 36.65 67.68
N ALA A 45 5.04 35.44 67.14
CA ALA A 45 4.12 34.32 67.30
C ALA A 45 3.95 33.90 68.79
N PRO A 46 2.71 33.83 69.33
CA PRO A 46 2.46 33.38 70.70
C PRO A 46 2.91 31.93 70.94
N LYS A 47 3.77 31.70 71.94
CA LYS A 47 4.43 30.40 72.21
C LYS A 47 3.51 29.30 72.78
N SER A 48 2.28 29.60 73.18
CA SER A 48 1.32 28.62 73.70
C SER A 48 -0.07 28.88 73.13
N SER A 49 -0.57 27.97 72.29
CA SER A 49 -1.80 28.17 71.52
C SER A 49 -2.73 26.95 71.43
N LYS A 50 -2.44 25.85 72.16
CA LYS A 50 -3.28 24.64 72.07
C LYS A 50 -4.67 24.79 72.71
N ASP A 51 -4.83 25.69 73.68
CA ASP A 51 -6.09 25.84 74.45
C ASP A 51 -6.77 27.22 74.31
N VAL A 52 -6.31 28.06 73.38
CA VAL A 52 -6.85 29.41 73.17
C VAL A 52 -7.70 29.43 71.89
N SER A 53 -8.89 30.03 71.94
CA SER A 53 -9.76 30.21 70.77
C SER A 53 -9.03 30.98 69.65
N HIS A 54 -9.40 30.76 68.39
CA HIS A 54 -8.76 31.42 67.24
C HIS A 54 -8.71 32.94 67.36
N LYS A 55 -9.84 33.54 67.75
CA LYS A 55 -9.97 34.99 67.97
C LYS A 55 -9.02 35.52 69.04
N ALA A 56 -8.98 34.90 70.22
CA ALA A 56 -8.12 35.35 71.31
C ALA A 56 -6.62 35.16 71.00
N TRP A 57 -6.28 34.23 70.10
CA TRP A 57 -4.92 34.11 69.59
C TRP A 57 -4.55 35.25 68.63
N LEU A 58 -5.47 35.65 67.75
CA LEU A 58 -5.26 36.78 66.83
C LEU A 58 -5.07 38.10 67.59
N GLU A 59 -5.88 38.38 68.61
CA GLU A 59 -5.76 39.60 69.43
C GLU A 59 -4.38 39.67 70.13
N LYS A 60 -3.88 38.53 70.63
CA LYS A 60 -2.53 38.44 71.23
C LYS A 60 -1.43 38.63 70.18
N PHE A 61 -1.61 38.07 69.00
CA PHE A 61 -0.67 38.23 67.89
C PHE A 61 -0.60 39.69 67.43
N GLU A 62 -1.76 40.37 67.30
CA GLU A 62 -1.85 41.78 66.93
C GLU A 62 -1.16 42.69 67.95
N ALA A 63 -1.43 42.49 69.25
CA ALA A 63 -0.77 43.26 70.31
C ALA A 63 0.76 43.06 70.32
N ALA A 64 1.22 41.81 70.12
CA ALA A 64 2.64 41.52 70.03
C ALA A 64 3.28 42.15 68.79
N LEU A 65 2.56 42.21 67.66
CA LEU A 65 3.04 42.82 66.42
C LEU A 65 3.16 44.33 66.57
N ALA A 66 2.17 44.98 67.19
CA ALA A 66 2.21 46.42 67.47
C ALA A 66 3.42 46.79 68.34
N GLY A 67 3.68 46.03 69.41
CA GLY A 67 4.85 46.26 70.27
C GLY A 67 6.18 46.04 69.54
N TRP A 68 6.28 45.02 68.69
CA TRP A 68 7.49 44.77 67.90
C TRP A 68 7.77 45.89 66.88
N ILE A 69 6.73 46.44 66.26
CA ILE A 69 6.86 47.58 65.33
C ILE A 69 7.33 48.83 66.10
N GLU A 70 6.77 49.10 67.27
CA GLU A 70 7.15 50.24 68.11
C GLU A 70 8.60 50.13 68.61
N GLU A 71 9.03 48.94 69.03
CA GLU A 71 10.40 48.65 69.43
C GLU A 71 11.40 48.89 68.28
N LYS A 72 11.07 48.45 67.07
CA LYS A 72 11.88 48.68 65.86
C LYS A 72 11.94 50.16 65.46
N SER A 73 10.85 50.89 65.63
CA SER A 73 10.79 52.33 65.37
C SER A 73 11.66 53.13 66.35
N ASN A 74 11.58 52.82 67.65
CA ASN A 74 12.35 53.52 68.69
C ASN A 74 13.86 53.24 68.62
N HIS A 75 14.28 52.06 68.18
CA HIS A 75 15.70 51.77 67.89
C HIS A 75 16.25 52.55 66.68
N SER A 76 15.39 52.95 65.74
CA SER A 76 15.78 53.78 64.60
C SER A 76 15.94 55.26 65.00
N ALA A 77 15.04 55.76 65.88
CA ALA A 77 15.05 57.16 66.32
C ALA A 77 16.22 57.49 67.28
N ASN A 78 16.69 56.53 68.10
CA ASN A 78 17.75 56.78 69.08
C ASN A 78 19.18 56.77 68.48
N ASN A 79 19.32 56.43 67.19
CA ASN A 79 20.59 56.52 66.44
C ASN A 79 20.59 57.66 65.40
N GLY A 80 19.57 58.52 65.40
CA GLY A 80 19.31 59.52 64.35
C GLY A 80 19.54 60.98 64.71
N SER A 81 20.10 61.30 65.88
CA SER A 81 20.38 62.69 66.30
C SER A 81 21.86 62.97 66.49
N VAL A 82 22.63 62.84 65.41
CA VAL A 82 23.82 63.67 65.21
C VAL A 82 23.68 64.28 63.83
N ASP A 83 23.92 65.59 63.78
CA ASP A 83 24.10 66.46 62.62
C ASP A 83 25.27 65.93 61.76
N GLY A 84 25.04 64.80 61.11
CA GLY A 84 26.07 63.85 60.71
C GLY A 84 26.60 64.11 59.32
N GLU A 85 27.67 64.90 59.22
CA GLU A 85 28.69 64.62 58.22
C GLU A 85 29.10 63.15 58.41
N ALA A 86 28.74 62.30 57.45
CA ALA A 86 29.14 60.90 57.45
C ALA A 86 30.67 60.86 57.59
N SER A 87 31.17 60.20 58.65
CA SER A 87 32.60 60.07 58.90
C SER A 87 33.31 59.63 57.61
N PRO A 88 34.47 60.20 57.25
CA PRO A 88 35.16 59.89 55.99
C PRO A 88 35.43 58.38 55.81
N ALA A 89 35.52 57.61 56.90
CA ALA A 89 35.60 56.15 56.86
C ALA A 89 34.31 55.47 56.34
N VAL A 90 33.14 55.98 56.72
CA VAL A 90 31.83 55.49 56.26
C VAL A 90 31.64 55.82 54.78
N LEU A 91 32.00 57.03 54.35
CA LEU A 91 31.98 57.42 52.94
C LEU A 91 32.91 56.54 52.09
N SER A 92 34.14 56.30 52.55
CA SER A 92 35.09 55.42 51.86
C SER A 92 34.59 53.98 51.74
N GLU A 93 33.94 53.45 52.78
CA GLU A 93 33.35 52.10 52.73
C GLU A 93 32.15 52.05 51.79
N LEU A 94 31.29 53.08 51.77
CA LEU A 94 30.20 53.21 50.80
C LEU A 94 30.70 53.29 49.36
N GLU A 95 31.81 54.00 49.09
CA GLU A 95 32.44 54.05 47.77
C GLU A 95 32.98 52.67 47.34
N LYS A 96 33.63 51.93 48.25
CA LYS A 96 34.06 50.56 47.98
C LYS A 96 32.89 49.63 47.70
N GLN A 97 31.79 49.74 48.44
CA GLN A 97 30.59 48.96 48.19
C GLN A 97 29.95 49.33 46.84
N ASN A 98 29.88 50.62 46.52
CA ASN A 98 29.32 51.08 45.25
C ASN A 98 30.17 50.60 44.06
N THR A 99 31.50 50.69 44.15
CA THR A 99 32.40 50.16 43.11
C THR A 99 32.29 48.64 42.96
N ALA A 100 32.18 47.90 44.07
CA ALA A 100 31.95 46.45 44.03
C ALA A 100 30.59 46.10 43.38
N LEU A 101 29.52 46.83 43.71
CA LEU A 101 28.21 46.65 43.11
C LEU A 101 28.22 46.99 41.60
N GLN A 102 28.90 48.06 41.20
CA GLN A 102 29.08 48.40 39.79
C GLN A 102 29.85 47.31 39.03
N ALA A 103 30.87 46.72 39.65
CA ALA A 103 31.60 45.59 39.07
C ALA A 103 30.70 44.34 38.90
N MET A 104 29.83 44.05 39.88
CA MET A 104 28.85 42.96 39.74
C MET A 104 27.84 43.25 38.63
N VAL A 105 27.31 44.48 38.56
CA VAL A 105 26.34 44.87 37.52
C VAL A 105 26.96 44.76 36.12
N THR A 106 28.20 45.21 35.95
CA THR A 106 28.90 45.09 34.66
C THR A 106 29.15 43.62 34.28
N ASN A 107 29.54 42.78 35.25
CA ASN A 107 29.67 41.34 35.05
C ASN A 107 28.32 40.71 34.62
N TYR A 108 27.24 40.97 35.35
CA TYR A 108 25.92 40.43 35.00
C TYR A 108 25.43 40.91 33.63
N LYS A 109 25.68 42.17 33.24
CA LYS A 109 25.39 42.67 31.90
C LYS A 109 26.16 41.91 30.81
N SER A 110 27.43 41.59 31.07
CA SER A 110 28.24 40.77 30.16
C SER A 110 27.65 39.38 30.00
N ILE A 111 27.35 38.70 31.11
CA ILE A 111 26.74 37.37 31.09
C ILE A 111 25.42 37.39 30.32
N ILE A 112 24.55 38.37 30.56
CA ILE A 112 23.28 38.51 29.85
C ILE A 112 23.53 38.62 28.35
N THR A 113 24.41 39.52 27.93
CA THR A 113 24.75 39.71 26.50
C THR A 113 25.27 38.42 25.86
N ASP A 114 26.15 37.69 26.56
CA ASP A 114 26.71 36.43 26.07
C ASP A 114 25.62 35.34 25.96
N THR A 115 24.74 35.25 26.95
CA THR A 115 23.64 34.27 26.95
C THR A 115 22.59 34.59 25.89
N GLU A 116 22.23 35.85 25.70
CA GLU A 116 21.34 36.30 24.61
C GLU A 116 21.96 35.98 23.24
N GLY A 117 23.26 36.23 23.08
CA GLY A 117 23.99 35.85 21.87
C GLY A 117 24.00 34.34 21.61
N MET A 118 24.12 33.52 22.66
CA MET A 118 24.04 32.06 22.54
C MET A 118 22.62 31.59 22.20
N LEU A 119 21.60 32.19 22.83
CA LEU A 119 20.19 31.90 22.57
C LEU A 119 19.82 32.20 21.13
N ASN A 120 20.23 33.36 20.61
CA ASN A 120 20.00 33.74 19.21
C ASN A 120 20.64 32.75 18.22
N LYS A 121 21.86 32.29 18.51
CA LYS A 121 22.53 31.26 17.69
C LYS A 121 21.80 29.91 17.74
N LEU A 122 21.31 29.52 18.92
CA LEU A 122 20.55 28.29 19.08
C LEU A 122 19.22 28.36 18.31
N GLN A 123 18.49 29.46 18.47
CA GLN A 123 17.25 29.71 17.75
C GLN A 123 17.46 29.64 16.24
N ALA A 124 18.46 30.34 15.69
CA ALA A 124 18.77 30.30 14.26
C ALA A 124 19.10 28.88 13.76
N ARG A 125 19.79 28.06 14.58
CA ARG A 125 20.07 26.65 14.24
C ARG A 125 18.81 25.81 14.23
N VAL A 126 17.92 26.00 15.21
CA VAL A 126 16.63 25.31 15.28
C VAL A 126 15.78 25.66 14.07
N GLU A 127 15.61 26.95 13.75
CA GLU A 127 14.85 27.41 12.58
C GLU A 127 15.41 26.83 11.27
N THR A 128 16.74 26.77 11.15
CA THR A 128 17.40 26.17 9.98
C THR A 128 17.11 24.67 9.88
N GLU A 129 17.21 23.93 10.99
CA GLU A 129 16.96 22.49 10.99
C GLU A 129 15.47 22.17 10.78
N GLU A 130 14.56 22.96 11.35
CA GLU A 130 13.11 22.86 11.09
C GLU A 130 12.80 23.09 9.62
N THR A 131 13.38 24.11 9.00
CA THR A 131 13.22 24.38 7.57
C THR A 131 13.75 23.20 6.73
N ARG A 132 14.91 22.66 7.10
CA ARG A 132 15.52 21.49 6.43
C ARG A 132 14.63 20.26 6.52
N TRP A 133 14.11 19.96 7.71
CA TRP A 133 13.25 18.78 7.93
C TRP A 133 11.90 18.94 7.25
N ASN A 134 11.31 20.14 7.26
CA ASN A 134 10.08 20.41 6.53
C ASN A 134 10.26 20.18 5.03
N ALA A 135 11.34 20.68 4.42
CA ALA A 135 11.64 20.43 3.01
C ALA A 135 11.85 18.93 2.72
N GLN A 136 12.51 18.21 3.62
CA GLN A 136 12.71 16.76 3.48
C GLN A 136 11.39 15.98 3.58
N ILE A 137 10.51 16.36 4.50
CA ILE A 137 9.17 15.77 4.65
C ILE A 137 8.33 16.02 3.40
N GLU A 138 8.34 17.24 2.87
CA GLU A 138 7.62 17.58 1.64
C GLU A 138 8.10 16.73 0.45
N SER A 139 9.42 16.62 0.27
CA SER A 139 10.02 15.78 -0.78
C SER A 139 9.62 14.30 -0.64
N LEU A 140 9.72 13.73 0.56
CA LEU A 140 9.36 12.33 0.80
C LEU A 140 7.86 12.07 0.65
N THR A 141 7.03 13.05 1.01
CA THR A 141 5.57 12.98 0.82
C THR A 141 5.24 12.95 -0.67
N LEU A 142 5.88 13.82 -1.47
CA LEU A 142 5.72 13.83 -2.92
C LEU A 142 6.16 12.51 -3.56
N GLU A 143 7.32 11.97 -3.14
CA GLU A 143 7.81 10.68 -3.63
C GLU A 143 6.86 9.53 -3.28
N ARG A 144 6.35 9.49 -2.04
CA ARG A 144 5.33 8.52 -1.63
C ARG A 144 4.10 8.60 -2.53
N ASP A 145 3.58 9.81 -2.77
CA ASP A 145 2.37 10.01 -3.58
C ASP A 145 2.57 9.52 -5.02
N GLN A 146 3.75 9.77 -5.59
CA GLN A 146 4.12 9.25 -6.91
C GLN A 146 4.19 7.72 -6.92
N LEU A 147 4.80 7.11 -5.90
CA LEU A 147 4.87 5.65 -5.79
C LEU A 147 3.49 5.02 -5.60
N GLU A 148 2.62 5.62 -4.80
CA GLU A 148 1.25 5.18 -4.61
C GLU A 148 0.45 5.25 -5.93
N GLU A 149 0.65 6.29 -6.73
CA GLU A 149 0.03 6.39 -8.06
C GLU A 149 0.55 5.31 -9.01
N GLN A 150 1.86 5.06 -9.02
CA GLN A 150 2.45 3.98 -9.83
C GLN A 150 1.92 2.60 -9.41
N VAL A 151 1.84 2.33 -8.10
CA VAL A 151 1.26 1.09 -7.57
C VAL A 151 -0.21 0.96 -7.98
N ARG A 152 -1.00 2.04 -7.90
CA ARG A 152 -2.40 2.05 -8.34
C ARG A 152 -2.52 1.75 -9.83
N LYS A 153 -1.67 2.36 -10.65
CA LYS A 153 -1.62 2.12 -12.11
C LYS A 153 -1.24 0.67 -12.43
N LEU A 154 -0.23 0.13 -11.75
CA LEU A 154 0.19 -1.26 -11.92
C LEU A 154 -0.90 -2.23 -11.46
N ALA A 155 -1.54 -1.98 -10.32
CA ALA A 155 -2.65 -2.79 -9.82
C ALA A 155 -3.83 -2.79 -10.81
N SER A 156 -4.18 -1.64 -11.38
CA SER A 156 -5.19 -1.55 -12.43
C SER A 156 -4.78 -2.31 -13.68
N ASN A 157 -3.53 -2.18 -14.14
CA ASN A 157 -3.02 -2.92 -15.29
C ASN A 157 -3.07 -4.44 -15.06
N VAL A 158 -2.66 -4.91 -13.88
CA VAL A 158 -2.73 -6.32 -13.49
C VAL A 158 -4.18 -6.81 -13.45
N SER A 159 -5.10 -6.02 -12.90
CA SER A 159 -6.52 -6.36 -12.90
C SER A 159 -7.09 -6.44 -14.32
N ASN A 160 -6.73 -5.50 -15.18
CA ASN A 160 -7.18 -5.44 -16.57
C ASN A 160 -6.63 -6.61 -17.39
N THR A 161 -5.34 -6.95 -17.24
CA THR A 161 -4.76 -8.12 -17.92
C THR A 161 -5.36 -9.41 -17.36
N THR A 162 -5.50 -9.54 -16.04
CA THR A 162 -6.11 -10.72 -15.41
C THR A 162 -7.55 -10.93 -15.91
N SER A 163 -8.34 -9.87 -16.01
CA SER A 163 -9.70 -9.95 -16.57
C SER A 163 -9.72 -10.18 -18.08
N SER A 164 -8.76 -9.62 -18.83
CA SER A 164 -8.64 -9.86 -20.28
C SER A 164 -8.17 -11.30 -20.60
N TYR A 165 -7.50 -11.96 -19.67
CA TYR A 165 -7.15 -13.38 -19.72
C TYR A 165 -8.08 -14.21 -18.84
N ASP A 166 -9.36 -13.84 -18.76
CA ASP A 166 -10.35 -14.67 -18.10
C ASP A 166 -10.25 -16.08 -18.70
N SER A 167 -9.69 -16.98 -17.89
CA SER A 167 -9.43 -18.39 -18.20
C SER A 167 -10.64 -19.10 -18.80
N LYS A 168 -11.84 -18.54 -18.62
CA LYS A 168 -13.09 -18.97 -19.24
C LYS A 168 -13.11 -18.85 -20.76
N ASP A 169 -12.66 -17.74 -21.34
CA ASP A 169 -12.71 -17.54 -22.80
C ASP A 169 -11.75 -18.49 -23.51
N LEU A 170 -10.53 -18.64 -22.98
CA LEU A 170 -9.57 -19.64 -23.46
C LEU A 170 -10.07 -21.06 -23.21
N ALA A 171 -10.70 -21.35 -22.07
CA ALA A 171 -11.24 -22.68 -21.79
C ALA A 171 -12.41 -23.04 -22.72
N GLU A 172 -13.27 -22.08 -23.06
CA GLU A 172 -14.34 -22.25 -24.03
C GLU A 172 -13.78 -22.46 -25.45
N GLU A 173 -12.79 -21.68 -25.87
CA GLU A 173 -12.13 -21.86 -27.16
C GLU A 173 -11.43 -23.23 -27.26
N VAL A 174 -10.69 -23.64 -26.22
CA VAL A 174 -10.07 -24.97 -26.16
C VAL A 174 -11.12 -26.08 -26.22
N LYS A 175 -12.26 -25.91 -25.55
CA LYS A 175 -13.37 -26.89 -25.58
C LYS A 175 -13.98 -27.01 -26.98
N ILE A 176 -14.20 -25.90 -27.68
CA ILE A 176 -14.74 -25.88 -29.05
C ILE A 176 -13.73 -26.54 -30.00
N LEU A 177 -12.45 -26.15 -29.94
CA LEU A 177 -11.40 -26.73 -30.78
C LEU A 177 -11.22 -28.22 -30.53
N THR A 178 -11.30 -28.67 -29.28
CA THR A 178 -11.22 -30.10 -28.94
C THR A 178 -12.41 -30.88 -29.51
N SER A 179 -13.62 -30.32 -29.41
CA SER A 179 -14.83 -30.96 -29.96
C SER A 179 -14.75 -31.06 -31.49
N SER A 180 -14.32 -30.00 -32.16
CA SER A 180 -14.15 -29.97 -33.63
C SER A 180 -13.04 -30.93 -34.09
N LEU A 181 -11.94 -31.01 -33.36
CA LEU A 181 -10.86 -31.96 -33.64
C LEU A 181 -11.36 -33.40 -33.58
N GLU A 182 -12.19 -33.73 -32.59
CA GLU A 182 -12.70 -35.09 -32.42
C GLU A 182 -13.74 -35.45 -33.48
N GLU A 183 -14.54 -34.48 -33.92
CA GLU A 183 -15.43 -34.64 -35.08
C GLU A 183 -14.64 -34.91 -36.37
N GLU A 184 -13.58 -34.16 -36.64
CA GLU A 184 -12.72 -34.37 -37.80
C GLU A 184 -11.96 -35.69 -37.73
N LYS A 185 -11.53 -36.13 -36.54
CA LYS A 185 -10.99 -37.48 -36.34
C LYS A 185 -12.02 -38.56 -36.65
N ALA A 186 -13.29 -38.37 -36.24
CA ALA A 186 -14.35 -39.31 -36.56
C ALA A 186 -14.60 -39.39 -38.07
N LYS A 187 -14.68 -38.25 -38.76
CA LYS A 187 -14.84 -38.18 -40.22
C LYS A 187 -13.67 -38.81 -40.96
N THR A 188 -12.43 -38.57 -40.53
CA THR A 188 -11.25 -39.19 -41.14
C THR A 188 -11.22 -40.70 -40.88
N ALA A 189 -11.60 -41.16 -39.69
CA ALA A 189 -11.75 -42.58 -39.39
C ALA A 189 -12.81 -43.23 -40.29
N GLU A 190 -13.93 -42.57 -40.54
CA GLU A 190 -14.96 -43.05 -41.46
C GLU A 190 -14.48 -43.08 -42.92
N ALA A 191 -13.85 -42.01 -43.39
CA ALA A 191 -13.25 -41.96 -44.72
C ALA A 191 -12.20 -43.05 -44.94
N THR A 192 -11.39 -43.37 -43.91
CA THR A 192 -10.41 -44.48 -44.00
C THR A 192 -11.09 -45.85 -44.10
N LYS A 193 -12.19 -46.08 -43.38
CA LYS A 193 -13.00 -47.31 -43.52
C LYS A 193 -13.57 -47.45 -44.93
N GLU A 194 -14.09 -46.37 -45.51
CA GLU A 194 -14.63 -46.41 -46.87
C GLU A 194 -13.54 -46.65 -47.92
N ILE A 195 -12.37 -45.99 -47.79
CA ILE A 195 -11.20 -46.27 -48.63
C ILE A 195 -10.81 -47.75 -48.55
N GLN A 196 -10.83 -48.35 -47.35
CA GLN A 196 -10.49 -49.75 -47.17
C GLN A 196 -11.51 -50.69 -47.84
N LYS A 197 -12.80 -50.36 -47.79
CA LYS A 197 -13.87 -51.08 -48.48
C LYS A 197 -13.77 -50.95 -50.01
N LEU A 198 -13.56 -49.74 -50.52
CA LEU A 198 -13.34 -49.54 -51.96
C LEU A 198 -12.10 -50.30 -52.45
N LYS A 199 -11.03 -50.35 -51.64
CA LYS A 199 -9.83 -51.12 -51.95
C LYS A 199 -10.10 -52.62 -52.00
N SER A 200 -10.94 -53.17 -51.11
CA SER A 200 -11.29 -54.60 -51.16
C SER A 200 -12.19 -54.92 -52.36
N GLN A 201 -13.15 -54.05 -52.69
CA GLN A 201 -13.97 -54.18 -53.89
C GLN A 201 -13.12 -54.13 -55.17
N LEU A 202 -12.18 -53.19 -55.25
CA LEU A 202 -11.24 -53.08 -56.38
C LEU A 202 -10.39 -54.35 -56.51
N LYS A 203 -9.96 -54.92 -55.38
CA LYS A 203 -9.19 -56.18 -55.37
C LYS A 203 -10.00 -57.35 -55.91
N ILE A 204 -11.25 -57.49 -55.47
CA ILE A 204 -12.17 -58.52 -55.99
C ILE A 204 -12.39 -58.34 -57.51
N GLY A 205 -12.67 -57.11 -57.95
CA GLY A 205 -12.83 -56.81 -59.38
C GLY A 205 -11.58 -57.10 -60.20
N PHE A 206 -10.39 -56.77 -59.68
CA PHE A 206 -9.11 -57.07 -60.32
C PHE A 206 -8.88 -58.58 -60.45
N ASP A 207 -9.12 -59.34 -59.38
CA ASP A 207 -8.93 -60.80 -59.39
C ASP A 207 -9.93 -61.46 -60.37
N SER A 208 -11.18 -60.96 -60.45
CA SER A 208 -12.18 -61.41 -61.42
C SER A 208 -11.76 -61.12 -62.86
N LEU A 209 -11.32 -59.89 -63.15
CA LEU A 209 -10.85 -59.50 -64.48
C LEU A 209 -9.63 -60.34 -64.91
N GLN A 210 -8.71 -60.62 -63.98
CA GLN A 210 -7.57 -61.48 -64.26
C GLN A 210 -7.99 -62.92 -64.58
N ALA A 211 -9.01 -63.45 -63.91
CA ALA A 211 -9.56 -64.78 -64.20
C ALA A 211 -10.23 -64.80 -65.58
N GLU A 212 -11.03 -63.78 -65.92
CA GLU A 212 -11.62 -63.63 -67.25
C GLU A 212 -10.55 -63.51 -68.33
N GLN A 213 -9.49 -62.72 -68.11
CA GLN A 213 -8.39 -62.57 -69.07
C GLN A 213 -7.69 -63.92 -69.36
N LYS A 214 -7.45 -64.74 -68.33
CA LYS A 214 -6.91 -66.10 -68.52
C LYS A 214 -7.88 -67.02 -69.27
N SER A 215 -9.19 -66.88 -69.02
CA SER A 215 -10.22 -67.64 -69.73
C SER A 215 -10.28 -67.26 -71.21
N VAL A 216 -10.22 -65.97 -71.52
CA VAL A 216 -10.14 -65.46 -72.90
C VAL A 216 -8.87 -65.98 -73.57
N GLU A 217 -7.70 -65.92 -72.93
CA GLU A 217 -6.45 -66.45 -73.47
C GLU A 217 -6.53 -67.96 -73.77
N LEU A 218 -7.21 -68.74 -72.91
CA LEU A 218 -7.48 -70.16 -73.15
C LEU A 218 -8.42 -70.36 -74.35
N LEU A 219 -9.50 -69.58 -74.44
CA LEU A 219 -10.44 -69.64 -75.57
C LEU A 219 -9.76 -69.22 -76.88
N GLU A 220 -8.92 -68.19 -76.87
CA GLU A 220 -8.10 -67.77 -78.01
C GLU A 220 -7.15 -68.89 -78.44
N ALA A 221 -6.50 -69.58 -77.49
CA ALA A 221 -5.66 -70.74 -77.78
C ALA A 221 -6.46 -71.90 -78.40
N GLN A 222 -7.68 -72.17 -77.90
CA GLN A 222 -8.58 -73.18 -78.47
C GLN A 222 -9.04 -72.80 -79.89
N VAL A 223 -9.41 -71.54 -80.12
CA VAL A 223 -9.77 -71.02 -81.45
C VAL A 223 -8.57 -71.14 -82.41
N ALA A 224 -7.35 -70.85 -81.95
CA ALA A 224 -6.15 -71.02 -82.76
C ALA A 224 -5.89 -72.49 -83.13
N GLN A 225 -6.13 -73.43 -82.20
CA GLN A 225 -6.05 -74.87 -82.48
C GLN A 225 -7.12 -75.31 -83.48
N LEU A 226 -8.38 -74.86 -83.32
CA LEU A 226 -9.48 -75.17 -84.23
C LEU A 226 -9.23 -74.61 -85.65
N LYS A 227 -8.65 -73.41 -85.78
CA LYS A 227 -8.21 -72.87 -87.07
C LYS A 227 -7.10 -73.70 -87.70
N LYS A 228 -6.21 -74.30 -86.91
CA LYS A 228 -5.15 -75.19 -87.40
C LYS A 228 -5.71 -76.54 -87.87
N THR A 229 -6.74 -77.06 -87.21
CA THR A 229 -7.42 -78.31 -87.61
C THR A 229 -8.42 -78.12 -88.76
N HIS A 230 -8.91 -76.90 -88.98
CA HIS A 230 -9.86 -76.61 -90.07
C HIS A 230 -9.18 -76.22 -91.39
N ASN A 231 -7.85 -76.12 -91.44
CA ASN A 231 -7.10 -75.72 -92.64
C ASN A 231 -6.50 -76.90 -93.43
N GLU A 232 -6.86 -78.16 -93.11
CA GLU A 232 -6.39 -79.34 -93.85
C GLU A 232 -7.48 -80.17 -94.55
N ASP A 233 -8.79 -79.91 -94.39
CA ASP A 233 -9.81 -80.65 -95.16
C ASP A 233 -10.94 -79.78 -95.71
N SER A 234 -10.89 -79.66 -97.05
CA SER A 234 -11.91 -79.28 -98.04
C SER A 234 -11.94 -77.84 -98.61
N ILE A 235 -11.96 -77.90 -99.94
CA ILE A 235 -11.80 -76.91 -101.01
C ILE A 235 -13.05 -76.04 -101.20
N SER A 236 -12.80 -74.77 -101.55
CA SER A 236 -13.52 -73.87 -102.47
C SER A 236 -15.04 -73.99 -102.62
N ILE A 237 -15.76 -72.87 -102.43
CA ILE A 237 -16.44 -72.14 -103.53
C ILE A 237 -17.01 -70.80 -102.99
N ASP A 238 -16.91 -69.80 -103.87
CA ASP A 238 -17.34 -68.40 -103.80
C ASP A 238 -18.78 -68.16 -103.31
N SER A 239 -19.01 -67.02 -102.64
CA SER A 239 -19.55 -65.83 -103.32
C SER A 239 -20.05 -64.73 -102.36
N ASN A 240 -19.60 -63.52 -102.67
CA ASN A 240 -20.29 -62.23 -102.68
C ASN A 240 -21.24 -61.79 -101.55
N GLY A 241 -21.00 -60.54 -101.13
CA GLY A 241 -22.05 -59.60 -100.69
C GLY A 241 -21.60 -58.79 -99.48
N LEU A 242 -20.88 -57.69 -99.69
CA LEU A 242 -21.41 -56.33 -99.81
C LEU A 242 -21.69 -55.65 -98.47
N ASN A 243 -21.14 -54.42 -98.38
CA ASN A 243 -21.64 -53.28 -97.61
C ASN A 243 -21.58 -53.40 -96.07
N ASN A 244 -21.24 -52.35 -95.33
CA ASN A 244 -20.82 -50.99 -95.62
C ASN A 244 -20.45 -50.39 -94.25
N ASN A 245 -19.59 -49.36 -94.26
CA ASN A 245 -19.74 -48.11 -93.49
C ASN A 245 -19.97 -48.23 -91.96
N GLU A 246 -19.36 -47.46 -91.06
CA GLU A 246 -19.02 -46.04 -91.07
C GLU A 246 -18.43 -45.84 -89.64
N SER A 247 -17.19 -45.40 -89.52
CA SER A 247 -16.85 -44.02 -89.14
C SER A 247 -16.83 -43.69 -87.64
N ASN A 248 -15.87 -42.82 -87.36
CA ASN A 248 -15.81 -41.82 -86.29
C ASN A 248 -15.14 -42.25 -84.98
N ASN A 249 -13.92 -41.74 -84.73
CA ASN A 249 -13.60 -40.39 -84.19
C ASN A 249 -14.01 -40.34 -82.70
N THR A 250 -13.17 -40.00 -81.73
CA THR A 250 -12.36 -38.79 -81.53
C THR A 250 -11.46 -39.00 -80.30
N SER A 251 -10.16 -38.67 -80.34
CA SER A 251 -9.53 -37.51 -79.66
C SER A 251 -10.10 -37.16 -78.27
N THR A 252 -9.35 -37.01 -77.17
CA THR A 252 -8.37 -35.93 -76.92
C THR A 252 -7.90 -35.95 -75.45
N THR A 253 -6.64 -35.57 -75.25
CA THR A 253 -6.07 -34.67 -74.21
C THR A 253 -6.28 -34.92 -72.70
N SER A 254 -5.13 -35.14 -72.04
CA SER A 254 -4.55 -34.30 -70.97
C SER A 254 -5.47 -33.67 -69.91
N LYS A 255 -5.15 -33.90 -68.62
CA LYS A 255 -4.62 -32.85 -67.72
C LYS A 255 -4.24 -33.39 -66.33
N LYS A 256 -2.98 -33.15 -65.99
CA LYS A 256 -2.46 -33.02 -64.63
C LYS A 256 -3.36 -32.09 -63.82
N LYS A 257 -3.82 -32.51 -62.65
CA LYS A 257 -4.14 -31.59 -61.55
C LYS A 257 -3.28 -31.94 -60.34
N LYS A 258 -2.25 -31.11 -60.14
CA LYS A 258 -1.56 -30.93 -58.87
C LYS A 258 -2.62 -30.56 -57.83
N VAL A 259 -2.74 -31.35 -56.77
CA VAL A 259 -3.41 -30.90 -55.55
C VAL A 259 -2.41 -30.00 -54.83
N SER A 260 -2.71 -28.71 -54.85
CA SER A 260 -1.98 -27.65 -54.20
C SER A 260 -1.99 -27.83 -52.69
N GLY A 261 -0.80 -27.85 -52.09
CA GLY A 261 -0.61 -27.64 -50.66
C GLY A 261 -1.07 -26.24 -50.28
N TRP A 262 -2.10 -26.17 -49.45
CA TRP A 262 -2.42 -25.01 -48.63
C TRP A 262 -2.10 -25.38 -47.18
N LEU A 263 -1.16 -24.62 -46.60
CA LEU A 263 -0.93 -24.29 -45.18
C LEU A 263 0.57 -24.26 -44.84
N ARG A 264 1.20 -23.10 -45.10
CA ARG A 264 2.26 -22.55 -44.24
C ARG A 264 2.62 -21.13 -44.67
N LYS A 265 2.07 -20.12 -43.98
CA LYS A 265 2.76 -18.84 -43.71
C LYS A 265 1.98 -17.95 -42.73
N LYS A 266 2.36 -17.94 -41.46
CA LYS A 266 2.24 -16.74 -40.60
C LYS A 266 3.26 -16.79 -39.48
N LEU A 267 4.52 -16.49 -39.82
CA LEU A 267 5.55 -15.99 -38.92
C LEU A 267 6.41 -14.99 -39.70
N LYS A 268 6.09 -13.71 -39.54
CA LYS A 268 6.96 -12.53 -39.66
C LYS A 268 6.48 -11.67 -38.48
N GLY A 269 7.26 -11.44 -37.43
CA GLY A 269 8.61 -10.90 -37.49
C GLY A 269 8.49 -9.40 -37.70
N SER A 270 8.02 -8.69 -36.66
CA SER A 270 8.07 -7.23 -36.58
C SER A 270 9.37 -6.87 -35.86
N SER A 271 10.40 -6.63 -36.66
CA SER A 271 11.62 -5.94 -36.25
C SER A 271 11.50 -4.48 -36.65
N GLY A 272 11.56 -3.61 -35.65
CA GLY A 272 11.76 -2.16 -35.75
C GLY A 272 11.85 -1.69 -34.29
N GLY A 273 13.01 -1.35 -33.73
CA GLY A 273 14.19 -0.79 -34.35
C GLY A 273 14.08 0.74 -34.35
N GLU A 274 14.07 1.35 -33.17
CA GLU A 274 14.46 2.74 -32.97
C GLU A 274 15.44 2.81 -31.81
N THR A 275 16.70 2.97 -32.20
CA THR A 275 17.82 3.44 -31.39
C THR A 275 17.99 4.93 -31.63
N SER A 276 18.01 5.71 -30.56
CA SER A 276 18.69 7.01 -30.45
C SER A 276 18.98 7.14 -28.94
N GLU A 277 20.21 7.05 -28.43
CA GLU A 277 21.26 8.09 -28.46
C GLU A 277 20.59 9.47 -28.30
N ASP A 278 20.76 10.24 -27.22
CA ASP A 278 22.04 10.67 -26.66
C ASP A 278 21.85 11.52 -25.38
N ASN A 279 22.97 11.82 -24.71
CA ASN A 279 23.24 12.79 -23.63
C ASN A 279 22.95 12.35 -22.18
N SER A 280 23.97 11.99 -21.37
CA SER A 280 25.07 12.84 -20.86
C SER A 280 24.55 14.10 -20.20
N ILE A 281 24.61 14.15 -18.86
CA ILE A 281 25.17 15.27 -18.09
C ILE A 281 25.54 14.73 -16.71
N THR A 282 26.84 14.70 -16.48
CA THR A 282 27.52 14.77 -15.19
C THR A 282 27.52 16.22 -14.71
N GLU A 283 27.08 16.46 -13.48
CA GLU A 283 27.79 17.19 -12.41
C GLU A 283 27.01 17.10 -11.10
#